data_AF-K7RRA5-F1
#
_entry.id   AF-K7RRA5-F1
#
_cell.length_a   1.000
_cell.length_b   1.000
_cell.length_c   1.000
_cell.angle_alpha   90.00
_cell.angle_beta   90.00
_cell.angle_gamma   90.00
#
_symmetry.space_group_name_H-M   'P 1'
#
loop_
_entity.id
_entity.type
_entity.pdbx_description
1 polymer ?
#
loop_
_entity_poly.entity_id
_entity_poly.type
_entity_poly.pdbx_seq_one_letter_code
_entity_poly.pdbx_strand_id
1 'polypeptide(L)'
;MTTLQPFTEDDRRAVAAQLEREPRGVVGVAWRCPCGDPGVIVTLPRLPGGSPFPTTYYLTCPVVASRIGTVEASGEMAAMTARLAADPDLAARYRAAHESYLADRARFGARAGLEPVTEIDGVSAGGMPTRVKCLHALAAHSLAVGPGVNPFGDEVVEMLGLSWLGEAEGTGTSEKENS
;
A
#
# COMPACT_ATOMS: atom_id res chain seq x y z
N MET A 1 9.35 -6.59 -8.90
CA MET A 1 9.81 -5.23 -8.55
C MET A 1 8.61 -4.30 -8.66
N THR A 2 8.28 -3.61 -7.58
CA THR A 2 7.20 -2.60 -7.56
C THR A 2 7.50 -1.49 -8.56
N THR A 3 6.60 -1.29 -9.52
CA THR A 3 6.71 -0.25 -10.54
C THR A 3 5.86 0.93 -10.12
N LEU A 4 6.50 2.08 -9.87
CA LEU A 4 5.81 3.29 -9.43
C LEU A 4 5.47 4.18 -10.62
N GLN A 5 4.26 4.72 -10.59
CA GLN A 5 3.87 5.81 -11.48
C GLN A 5 4.38 7.14 -10.92
N PRO A 6 4.65 8.14 -11.77
CA PRO A 6 4.99 9.49 -11.33
C PRO A 6 3.91 10.06 -10.40
N PHE A 7 4.34 10.82 -9.39
CA PHE A 7 3.45 11.59 -8.52
C PHE A 7 3.35 13.02 -9.06
N THR A 8 2.28 13.30 -9.81
CA THR A 8 2.06 14.60 -10.46
C THR A 8 1.52 15.65 -9.50
N GLU A 9 1.41 16.90 -9.95
CA GLU A 9 0.79 17.96 -9.15
C GLU A 9 -0.71 17.74 -8.96
N ASP A 10 -1.38 17.12 -9.93
CA ASP A 10 -2.79 16.74 -9.80
C ASP A 10 -2.95 15.63 -8.76
N ASP A 11 -2.05 14.65 -8.76
CA ASP A 11 -1.98 13.61 -7.72
C ASP A 11 -1.70 14.22 -6.33
N ARG A 12 -0.85 15.25 -6.25
CA ARG A 12 -0.61 15.97 -4.99
C ARG A 12 -1.89 16.59 -4.44
N ARG A 13 -2.65 17.32 -5.28
CA ARG A 13 -3.90 17.96 -4.86
C ARG A 13 -4.94 16.91 -4.44
N ALA A 14 -5.07 15.82 -5.19
CA ALA A 14 -5.97 14.72 -4.86
C ALA A 14 -5.61 14.08 -3.51
N VAL A 15 -4.33 13.71 -3.32
CA VAL A 15 -3.87 13.10 -2.06
C VAL A 15 -3.98 14.07 -0.87
N ALA A 16 -3.71 15.36 -1.07
CA ALA A 16 -3.87 16.36 -0.02
C ALA A 16 -5.32 16.46 0.45
N ALA A 17 -6.28 16.42 -0.48
CA ALA A 17 -7.70 16.40 -0.16
C ALA A 17 -8.11 15.09 0.54
N GLN A 18 -7.62 13.95 0.06
CA GLN A 18 -7.90 12.63 0.65
C GLN A 18 -7.36 12.48 2.08
N LEU A 19 -6.20 13.05 2.38
CA LEU A 19 -5.53 12.97 3.68
C LEU A 19 -5.86 14.15 4.61
N GLU A 20 -6.56 15.17 4.11
CA GLU A 20 -6.82 16.45 4.78
C GLU A 20 -5.53 17.16 5.26
N ARG A 21 -4.41 16.92 4.57
CA ARG A 21 -3.08 17.50 4.86
C ARG A 21 -2.12 17.29 3.70
N GLU A 22 -1.08 18.13 3.63
CA GLU A 22 -0.03 17.97 2.63
C GLU A 22 0.67 16.60 2.71
N PRO A 23 0.78 15.86 1.59
CA PRO A 23 1.57 14.63 1.55
C PRO A 23 3.06 14.95 1.65
N ARG A 24 3.78 14.15 2.43
CA ARG A 24 5.20 14.35 2.73
C ARG A 24 6.03 13.15 2.32
N GLY A 25 7.20 13.40 1.73
CA GLY A 25 8.17 12.36 1.40
C GLY A 25 7.66 11.34 0.38
N VAL A 26 6.79 11.76 -0.55
CA VAL A 26 6.22 10.86 -1.57
C VAL A 26 7.26 10.55 -2.64
N VAL A 27 7.41 9.27 -2.97
CA VAL A 27 8.30 8.75 -4.03
C VAL A 27 7.54 8.60 -5.35
N GLY A 28 6.28 8.16 -5.27
CA GLY A 28 5.45 7.86 -6.44
C GLY A 28 4.10 7.27 -6.06
N VAL A 29 3.27 7.01 -7.06
CA VAL A 29 1.98 6.31 -6.89
C VAL A 29 2.21 4.82 -7.13
N ALA A 30 1.85 4.00 -6.13
CA ALA A 30 1.97 2.54 -6.19
C ALA A 30 0.72 1.89 -6.80
N TRP A 31 -0.45 2.48 -6.56
CA TRP A 31 -1.72 1.98 -7.08
C TRP A 31 -2.73 3.12 -7.23
N ARG A 32 -3.54 3.06 -8.30
CA ARG A 32 -4.64 3.99 -8.55
C ARG A 32 -5.97 3.30 -8.26
N CYS A 33 -6.83 4.04 -7.58
CA CYS A 33 -8.22 3.65 -7.35
C CYS A 33 -8.97 3.62 -8.70
N PRO A 34 -10.02 2.78 -8.87
CA PRO A 34 -10.88 2.83 -10.06
C PRO A 34 -11.48 4.22 -10.36
N CYS A 35 -11.52 5.13 -9.39
CA CYS A 35 -11.91 6.52 -9.62
C CYS A 35 -10.83 7.39 -10.32
N GLY A 36 -9.66 6.83 -10.64
CA GLY A 36 -8.54 7.50 -11.31
C GLY A 36 -7.51 8.13 -10.38
N ASP A 37 -7.90 8.47 -9.15
CA ASP A 37 -7.01 9.08 -8.16
C ASP A 37 -6.00 8.09 -7.56
N PRO A 38 -4.85 8.57 -7.04
CA PRO A 38 -3.96 7.76 -6.21
C PRO A 38 -4.74 7.12 -5.06
N GLY A 39 -4.63 5.80 -4.94
CA GLY A 39 -5.19 5.06 -3.82
C GLY A 39 -4.13 4.54 -2.86
N VAL A 40 -2.93 4.25 -3.37
CA VAL A 40 -1.74 3.94 -2.56
C VAL A 40 -0.56 4.73 -3.09
N ILE A 41 0.11 5.46 -2.20
CA ILE A 41 1.37 6.14 -2.49
C ILE A 41 2.54 5.43 -1.81
N VAL A 42 3.74 5.62 -2.36
CA VAL A 42 4.98 5.23 -1.70
C VAL A 42 5.61 6.42 -1.00
N THR A 43 6.01 6.25 0.27
CA THR A 43 6.69 7.26 1.08
C THR A 43 8.09 6.83 1.50
N LEU A 44 8.98 7.82 1.66
CA LEU A 44 10.34 7.63 2.14
C LEU A 44 10.37 7.22 3.62
N PRO A 45 11.39 6.45 4.04
CA PRO A 45 11.55 6.03 5.43
C PRO A 45 11.90 7.18 6.39
N ARG A 46 12.26 8.35 5.86
CA ARG A 46 12.47 9.60 6.61
C ARG A 46 11.78 10.74 5.88
N LEU A 47 10.94 11.50 6.58
CA LEU A 47 10.18 12.61 6.02
C LEU A 47 11.03 13.89 5.94
N PRO A 48 10.62 14.87 5.11
CA PRO A 48 11.13 16.24 5.21
C PRO A 48 11.03 16.74 6.66
N GLY A 49 12.14 17.24 7.21
CA GLY A 49 12.28 17.58 8.63
C GLY A 49 12.96 16.49 9.47
N GLY A 50 13.29 15.34 8.89
CA GLY A 50 14.17 14.33 9.49
C GLY A 50 13.46 13.29 10.35
N SER A 51 12.14 13.36 10.53
CA SER A 51 11.41 12.37 11.33
C SER A 51 11.35 11.00 10.63
N PRO A 52 11.60 9.88 11.34
CA PRO A 52 11.44 8.55 10.78
C PRO A 52 9.95 8.27 10.48
N PHE A 53 9.68 7.54 9.40
CA PHE A 53 8.33 7.18 8.99
C PHE A 53 8.27 5.72 8.56
N PRO A 54 7.68 4.83 9.38
CA PRO A 54 7.73 3.39 9.13
C PRO A 54 6.85 2.93 7.96
N THR A 55 5.84 3.74 7.60
CA THR A 55 4.91 3.44 6.52
C THR A 55 5.54 3.78 5.17
N THR A 56 5.67 2.77 4.31
CA THR A 56 6.19 2.86 2.94
C THR A 56 5.04 2.84 1.96
N TYR A 57 4.08 1.93 2.11
CA TYR A 57 2.85 1.90 1.33
C TYR A 57 1.72 2.55 2.12
N TYR A 58 1.31 3.75 1.72
CA TYR A 58 0.29 4.51 2.42
C TYR A 58 -0.99 4.55 1.59
N LEU A 59 -2.04 3.92 2.11
CA LEU A 59 -3.40 4.01 1.55
C LEU A 59 -3.95 5.41 1.75
N THR A 60 -4.32 6.07 0.66
CA THR A 60 -4.87 7.43 0.67
C THR A 60 -6.35 7.48 0.31
N CYS A 61 -6.86 6.54 -0.51
CA CYS A 61 -8.26 6.57 -0.94
C CYS A 61 -9.24 6.45 0.25
N PRO A 62 -10.08 7.47 0.52
CA PRO A 62 -10.96 7.48 1.69
C PRO A 62 -12.07 6.43 1.60
N VAL A 63 -12.56 6.12 0.39
CA VAL A 63 -13.57 5.08 0.18
C VAL A 63 -12.99 3.71 0.53
N VAL A 64 -11.81 3.38 0.04
CA VAL A 64 -11.15 2.10 0.36
C VAL A 64 -10.81 2.04 1.85
N ALA A 65 -10.30 3.14 2.43
CA ALA A 65 -9.99 3.20 3.86
C ALA A 65 -11.23 2.97 4.75
N SER A 66 -12.37 3.56 4.38
CA SER A 66 -13.64 3.36 5.07
C SER A 66 -14.10 1.90 5.00
N ARG A 67 -14.08 1.29 3.81
CA ARG A 67 -14.47 -0.12 3.64
C ARG A 67 -13.58 -1.07 4.41
N ILE A 68 -12.26 -0.82 4.44
CA ILE A 68 -11.32 -1.58 5.29
C ILE A 68 -11.69 -1.43 6.77
N GLY A 69 -12.04 -0.21 7.22
CA GLY A 69 -12.48 0.01 8.60
C GLY A 69 -13.70 -0.84 9.00
N THR A 70 -14.62 -1.10 8.08
CA THR A 70 -15.74 -2.03 8.30
C THR A 70 -15.26 -3.47 8.49
N VAL A 71 -14.28 -3.92 7.71
CA VAL A 71 -13.67 -5.26 7.86
C VAL A 71 -12.88 -5.36 9.17
N GLU A 72 -12.14 -4.33 9.55
CA GLU A 72 -11.41 -4.32 10.82
C GLU A 72 -12.34 -4.45 12.04
N ALA A 73 -13.55 -3.88 11.95
CA ALA A 73 -14.56 -3.95 13.00
C ALA A 73 -15.25 -5.33 13.11
N SER A 74 -15.11 -6.23 12.13
CA SER A 74 -15.76 -7.55 12.15
C SER A 74 -15.03 -8.59 13.02
N GLY A 75 -13.82 -8.28 13.50
CA GLY A 75 -12.95 -9.22 14.20
C GLY A 75 -11.98 -9.98 13.29
N GLU A 76 -11.96 -9.68 11.98
CA GLU A 76 -11.14 -10.37 10.98
C GLU A 76 -9.64 -10.40 11.35
N MET A 77 -9.11 -9.30 11.88
CA MET A 77 -7.69 -9.21 12.26
C MET A 77 -7.29 -10.23 13.35
N ALA A 78 -8.20 -10.53 14.28
CA ALA A 78 -7.95 -11.51 15.32
C ALA A 78 -7.96 -12.94 14.74
N ALA A 79 -8.90 -13.22 13.83
CA ALA A 79 -8.98 -14.49 13.12
C ALA A 79 -7.74 -14.73 12.24
N MET A 80 -7.32 -13.72 11.46
CA MET A 80 -6.09 -13.76 10.66
C MET A 80 -4.86 -13.98 11.55
N THR A 81 -4.76 -13.28 12.69
CA THR A 81 -3.65 -13.49 13.63
C THR A 81 -3.62 -14.91 14.19
N ALA A 82 -4.78 -15.48 14.55
CA ALA A 82 -4.86 -16.85 15.05
C ALA A 82 -4.39 -17.89 14.02
N ARG A 83 -4.67 -17.67 12.74
CA ARG A 83 -4.24 -18.56 11.64
C ARG A 83 -2.73 -18.67 11.52
N LEU A 84 -1.97 -17.62 11.86
CA LEU A 84 -0.50 -17.66 11.83
C LEU A 84 0.10 -18.71 12.78
N ALA A 85 -0.58 -19.02 13.89
CA ALA A 85 -0.11 -20.05 14.82
C ALA A 85 -0.47 -21.47 14.35
N ALA A 86 -1.52 -21.62 13.54
CA ALA A 86 -2.04 -22.90 13.09
C ALA A 86 -1.48 -23.34 11.73
N ASP A 87 -0.99 -22.40 10.92
CA ASP A 87 -0.52 -22.64 9.55
C ASP A 87 0.92 -22.10 9.37
N PRO A 88 1.94 -22.98 9.50
CA PRO A 88 3.34 -22.61 9.31
C PRO A 88 3.66 -22.08 7.91
N ASP A 89 2.96 -22.55 6.88
CA ASP A 89 3.20 -22.13 5.49
C ASP A 89 2.64 -20.71 5.25
N LEU A 90 1.47 -20.40 5.82
CA LEU A 90 0.95 -19.04 5.87
C LEU A 90 1.89 -18.10 6.64
N ALA A 91 2.41 -18.53 7.79
CA ALA A 91 3.37 -17.75 8.57
C ALA A 91 4.67 -17.49 7.80
N ALA A 92 5.17 -18.48 7.05
CA ALA A 92 6.34 -18.33 6.18
C ALA A 92 6.09 -17.32 5.06
N ARG A 93 4.94 -17.41 4.37
CA ARG A 93 4.55 -16.43 3.33
C ARG A 93 4.38 -15.02 3.89
N TYR A 94 3.76 -14.87 5.06
CA TYR A 94 3.59 -13.57 5.71
C TYR A 94 4.94 -12.97 6.19
N ARG A 95 5.91 -13.82 6.55
CA ARG A 95 7.30 -13.40 6.80
C ARG A 95 8.01 -12.97 5.51
N ALA A 96 7.82 -13.69 4.41
CA ALA A 96 8.36 -13.25 3.12
C ALA A 96 7.77 -11.88 2.69
N ALA A 97 6.48 -11.64 2.96
CA ALA A 97 5.85 -10.34 2.75
C ALA A 97 6.52 -9.23 3.57
N HIS A 98 6.81 -9.51 4.85
CA HIS A 98 7.55 -8.60 5.72
C HIS A 98 8.93 -8.25 5.15
N GLU A 99 9.70 -9.24 4.73
CA GLU A 99 11.04 -9.06 4.16
C GLU A 99 11.00 -8.26 2.85
N SER A 100 10.03 -8.57 1.98
CA SER A 100 9.78 -7.80 0.75
C SER A 100 9.50 -6.32 1.04
N TYR A 101 8.67 -6.04 2.05
CA TYR A 101 8.37 -4.67 2.47
C TYR A 101 9.63 -3.92 2.93
N LEU A 102 10.46 -4.57 3.77
CA LEU A 102 11.71 -3.98 4.25
C LEU A 102 12.70 -3.70 3.12
N ALA A 103 12.82 -4.65 2.18
CA ALA A 103 13.68 -4.52 1.01
C ALA A 103 13.26 -3.34 0.12
N ASP A 104 11.97 -3.19 -0.16
CA ASP A 104 11.46 -2.06 -0.93
C ASP A 104 11.70 -0.72 -0.22
N ARG A 105 11.45 -0.65 1.09
CA ARG A 105 11.72 0.56 1.87
C ARG A 105 13.20 0.96 1.83
N ALA A 106 14.10 0.01 2.02
CA ALA A 106 15.55 0.24 1.94
C ALA A 106 15.95 0.72 0.55
N ARG A 107 15.39 0.11 -0.50
CA ARG A 107 15.62 0.50 -1.90
C ARG A 107 15.14 1.93 -2.19
N PHE A 108 13.95 2.31 -1.73
CA PHE A 108 13.45 3.67 -1.91
C PHE A 108 14.28 4.70 -1.14
N GLY A 109 14.71 4.39 0.08
CA GLY A 109 15.61 5.23 0.86
C GLY A 109 16.96 5.43 0.16
N ALA A 110 17.61 4.35 -0.26
CA ALA A 110 18.90 4.40 -0.95
C ALA A 110 18.83 5.19 -2.26
N ARG A 111 17.77 5.00 -3.06
CA ARG A 111 17.56 5.74 -4.31
C ARG A 111 17.36 7.25 -4.06
N ALA A 112 16.84 7.63 -2.90
CA ALA A 112 16.71 9.02 -2.48
C ALA A 112 17.95 9.59 -1.78
N GLY A 113 19.05 8.82 -1.70
CA GLY A 113 20.28 9.24 -1.03
C GLY A 113 20.16 9.34 0.50
N LEU A 114 19.22 8.60 1.10
CA LEU A 114 19.04 8.55 2.54
C LEU A 114 19.95 7.47 3.15
N GLU A 115 20.59 7.82 4.26
CA GLU A 115 21.23 6.85 5.14
C GLU A 115 20.19 5.88 5.75
N PRO A 116 20.61 4.67 6.17
CA PRO A 116 19.75 3.74 6.87
C PRO A 116 19.04 4.38 8.07
N VAL A 117 17.71 4.21 8.16
CA VAL A 117 16.87 4.74 9.23
C VAL A 117 16.75 3.68 10.32
N THR A 118 17.72 3.65 11.24
CA THR A 118 17.84 2.61 12.27
C THR A 118 16.70 2.63 13.30
N GLU A 119 16.01 3.76 13.46
CA GLU A 119 14.87 3.90 14.39
C GLU A 119 13.67 3.01 14.04
N ILE A 120 13.58 2.56 12.79
CA ILE A 120 12.49 1.71 12.27
C ILE A 120 13.00 0.41 11.67
N ASP A 121 14.24 0.04 11.96
CA ASP A 121 14.84 -1.19 11.44
C ASP A 121 14.07 -2.43 11.92
N GLY A 122 13.91 -3.41 11.04
CA GLY A 122 13.08 -4.59 11.30
C GLY A 122 11.58 -4.33 11.52
N VAL A 123 11.11 -3.08 11.48
CA VAL A 123 9.68 -2.76 11.65
C VAL A 123 9.03 -2.54 10.30
N SER A 124 8.13 -3.43 9.88
CA SER A 124 7.24 -3.19 8.72
C SER A 124 5.87 -2.67 9.14
N ALA A 125 4.92 -2.62 8.21
CA ALA A 125 3.55 -2.18 8.50
C ALA A 125 2.61 -3.35 8.89
N GLY A 126 1.39 -3.02 9.34
CA GLY A 126 0.31 -4.00 9.54
C GLY A 126 0.50 -5.02 10.68
N GLY A 127 1.60 -4.97 11.43
CA GLY A 127 1.87 -5.91 12.53
C GLY A 127 2.64 -7.16 12.09
N MET A 128 3.01 -7.22 10.80
CA MET A 128 3.91 -8.20 10.23
C MET A 128 5.21 -8.36 11.04
N PRO A 129 5.81 -9.57 11.04
CA PRO A 129 5.31 -10.82 10.44
C PRO A 129 4.52 -11.69 11.43
N THR A 130 4.29 -11.24 12.67
CA THR A 130 3.80 -12.12 13.75
C THR A 130 2.33 -11.94 14.10
N ARG A 131 1.70 -10.84 13.65
CA ARG A 131 0.29 -10.54 13.91
C ARG A 131 -0.30 -9.64 12.84
N VAL A 132 -1.62 -9.45 12.91
CA VAL A 132 -2.34 -8.45 12.11
C VAL A 132 -2.86 -7.37 13.06
N LYS A 133 -2.42 -6.12 12.85
CA LYS A 133 -2.81 -4.94 13.66
C LYS A 133 -3.57 -3.88 12.88
N CYS A 134 -3.44 -3.90 11.54
CA CYS A 134 -4.05 -2.90 10.66
C CYS A 134 -4.10 -3.46 9.23
N LEU A 135 -5.30 -3.61 8.69
CA LEU A 135 -5.58 -4.09 7.34
C LEU A 135 -5.30 -3.03 6.29
N HIS A 136 -5.39 -1.73 6.60
CA HIS A 136 -5.05 -0.66 5.64
C HIS A 136 -3.63 -0.84 5.11
N ALA A 137 -2.69 -1.13 6.01
CA ALA A 137 -1.30 -1.36 5.68
C ALA A 137 -1.08 -2.63 4.83
N LEU A 138 -1.80 -3.71 5.13
CA LEU A 138 -1.64 -4.98 4.42
C LEU A 138 -2.25 -4.92 3.01
N ALA A 139 -3.44 -4.33 2.89
CA ALA A 139 -4.08 -4.06 1.60
C ALA A 139 -3.23 -3.11 0.76
N ALA A 140 -2.72 -2.01 1.33
CA ALA A 140 -1.84 -1.08 0.63
C ALA A 140 -0.57 -1.76 0.09
N HIS A 141 0.05 -2.62 0.89
CA HIS A 141 1.21 -3.38 0.45
C HIS A 141 0.84 -4.28 -0.75
N SER A 142 -0.25 -5.04 -0.65
CA SER A 142 -0.68 -5.98 -1.70
C SER A 142 -1.03 -5.28 -3.00
N LEU A 143 -1.82 -4.20 -2.93
CA LEU A 143 -2.16 -3.36 -4.08
C LEU A 143 -0.93 -2.79 -4.78
N ALA A 144 0.16 -2.52 -4.04
CA ALA A 144 1.40 -2.01 -4.61
C ALA A 144 2.25 -3.10 -5.27
N VAL A 145 2.40 -4.26 -4.62
CA VAL A 145 3.38 -5.29 -5.04
C VAL A 145 2.78 -6.38 -5.93
N GLY A 146 1.45 -6.46 -6.01
CA GLY A 146 0.72 -7.48 -6.75
C GLY A 146 0.29 -8.68 -5.90
N PRO A 147 -0.55 -9.57 -6.46
CA PRO A 147 -1.09 -10.72 -5.74
C PRO A 147 -0.03 -11.77 -5.43
N GLY A 148 -0.22 -12.51 -4.35
CA GLY A 148 0.61 -13.64 -3.94
C GLY A 148 1.81 -13.26 -3.06
N VAL A 149 2.04 -11.97 -2.81
CA VAL A 149 3.14 -11.50 -1.97
C VAL A 149 2.73 -11.39 -0.51
N ASN A 150 1.57 -10.78 -0.22
CA ASN A 150 1.10 -10.58 1.14
C ASN A 150 -0.26 -11.26 1.34
N PRO A 151 -0.29 -12.47 1.92
CA PRO A 151 -1.47 -13.32 1.91
C PRO A 151 -2.71 -12.67 2.53
N PHE A 152 -2.58 -11.99 3.68
CA PHE A 152 -3.72 -11.31 4.30
C PHE A 152 -4.11 -10.03 3.59
N GLY A 153 -3.15 -9.32 3.00
CA GLY A 153 -3.49 -8.15 2.24
C GLY A 153 -4.21 -8.51 0.93
N ASP A 154 -3.85 -9.64 0.31
CA ASP A 154 -4.56 -10.19 -0.85
C ASP A 154 -6.00 -10.57 -0.48
N GLU A 155 -6.21 -11.27 0.64
CA GLU A 155 -7.55 -11.57 1.16
C GLU A 155 -8.40 -10.31 1.35
N VAL A 156 -7.82 -9.23 1.89
CA VAL A 156 -8.54 -7.95 2.04
C VAL A 156 -8.88 -7.33 0.68
N VAL A 157 -7.96 -7.36 -0.28
CA VAL A 157 -8.22 -6.85 -1.65
C VAL A 157 -9.38 -7.62 -2.30
N GLU A 158 -9.42 -8.94 -2.14
CA GLU A 158 -10.50 -9.81 -2.61
C GLU A 158 -11.84 -9.53 -1.91
N MET A 159 -11.86 -9.43 -0.58
CA MET A 159 -13.06 -9.08 0.20
C MET A 159 -13.67 -7.74 -0.25
N LEU A 160 -12.82 -6.81 -0.68
CA LEU A 160 -13.24 -5.51 -1.18
C LEU A 160 -13.55 -5.51 -2.69
N GLY A 161 -13.38 -6.62 -3.40
CA GLY A 161 -13.60 -6.70 -4.84
C GLY A 161 -12.74 -5.70 -5.62
N LEU A 162 -11.53 -5.43 -5.14
CA LEU A 162 -10.60 -4.51 -5.79
C LEU A 162 -9.71 -5.27 -6.79
N SER A 163 -9.19 -4.55 -7.78
CA SER A 163 -8.17 -5.05 -8.70
C SER A 163 -6.80 -4.49 -8.34
N TRP A 164 -5.76 -5.33 -8.43
CA TRP A 164 -4.36 -4.92 -8.29
C TRP A 164 -3.88 -4.08 -9.48
N LEU A 165 -4.49 -4.26 -10.65
CA LEU A 165 -4.32 -3.35 -11.78
C LEU A 165 -5.31 -2.20 -11.56
N GLY A 166 -4.81 -1.01 -11.23
CA GLY A 166 -5.66 0.19 -11.26
C GLY A 166 -6.23 0.29 -12.68
N GLU A 167 -7.54 0.26 -12.84
CA GLU A 167 -8.18 0.38 -14.15
C GLU A 167 -7.89 1.78 -14.69
N ALA A 168 -6.85 1.88 -15.52
CA ALA A 168 -6.64 3.00 -16.41
C ALA A 168 -7.40 2.71 -17.70
N GLU A 169 -8.73 2.60 -17.66
CA GLU A 169 -9.50 2.63 -18.90
C GLU A 169 -9.69 4.08 -19.34
N GLY A 170 -8.73 4.54 -20.16
CA GLY A 170 -8.91 5.73 -20.97
C GLY A 170 -10.06 5.49 -21.94
N THR A 171 -11.09 6.32 -21.82
CA THR A 171 -12.16 6.46 -22.80
C THR A 171 -11.58 6.86 -24.16
N GLY A 172 -11.36 5.89 -25.04
CA GLY A 172 -11.18 6.12 -26.47
C GLY A 172 -12.54 6.14 -27.14
N THR A 173 -13.15 7.32 -27.26
CA THR A 173 -14.26 7.58 -28.16
C THR A 173 -13.88 7.14 -29.58
N SER A 174 -14.54 6.11 -30.13
CA SER A 174 -14.52 5.91 -31.59
C SER A 174 -15.37 7.00 -32.22
N GLU A 175 -14.71 8.08 -32.64
CA GLU A 175 -15.30 9.02 -33.58
C GLU A 175 -15.66 8.30 -34.88
N LYS A 176 -16.85 8.64 -35.36
CA LYS A 176 -17.33 8.26 -36.69
C LYS A 176 -16.43 8.92 -37.71
N GLU A 177 -15.77 8.13 -38.56
CA GLU A 177 -15.27 8.62 -39.84
C GLU A 177 -16.01 7.95 -41.00
N ASN A 178 -16.29 8.83 -41.94
CA ASN A 178 -17.26 8.77 -43.02
C ASN A 178 -16.62 8.12 -44.27
N SER A 179 -17.28 7.13 -44.86
CA SER A 179 -17.19 6.80 -46.30
C SER A 179 -18.37 5.96 -46.73
#